data_AF-A0A0F8XCJ6-F1
#
_entry.id   AF-A0A0F8XCJ6-F1
#
_cell.length_a   1.000
_cell.length_b   1.000
_cell.length_c   1.000
_cell.angle_alpha   90.00
_cell.angle_beta   90.00
_cell.angle_gamma   90.00
#
_symmetry.space_group_name_H-M   'P 1'
#
loop_
_entity.id
_entity.type
_entity.pdbx_description
1 polymer ?
#
loop_
_entity_poly.entity_id
_entity_poly.type
_entity_poly.pdbx_seq_one_letter_code
_entity_poly.pdbx_strand_id
1 'polypeptide(L)'
;NPPVRCPQCKGTGKEPCFIEGNAQMETIEDFAALVQDHQKEHFRTQYPDTDIEFWKPDYTVTVKPGTKYTKVDVGKSGKYMVVNETGQIFGIKAYGVIHRGHAYGTLDTIHDWNWGRYVAWLLN
;
A
#
# COMPACT_ATOMS: atom_id res chain seq x y z
N ASN A 1 -12.58 6.07 29.56
CA ASN A 1 -11.16 6.49 29.58
C ASN A 1 -11.14 7.99 29.29
N PRO A 2 -10.71 8.86 30.22
CA PRO A 2 -10.72 10.30 29.96
C PRO A 2 -9.73 10.65 28.85
N PRO A 3 -9.97 11.75 28.09
CA PRO A 3 -9.04 12.18 27.06
C PRO A 3 -7.68 12.50 27.69
N VAL A 4 -6.61 11.94 27.11
CA VAL A 4 -5.23 12.15 27.55
C VAL A 4 -4.92 13.64 27.37
N ARG A 5 -4.77 14.37 28.48
CA ARG A 5 -4.40 15.79 28.45
C ARG A 5 -2.92 15.91 28.12
N CYS A 6 -2.57 16.76 27.15
CA CYS A 6 -1.18 17.08 26.84
C CYS A 6 -0.45 17.52 28.13
N PRO A 7 0.68 16.85 28.50
CA PRO A 7 1.40 17.14 29.74
C PRO A 7 2.03 18.54 29.76
N GLN A 8 2.21 19.16 28.58
CA GLN A 8 2.81 20.49 28.44
C GLN A 8 1.81 21.63 28.70
N CYS A 9 0.56 21.53 28.22
CA CYS A 9 -0.35 22.68 28.17
C CYS A 9 -1.60 22.58 29.05
N LYS A 10 -1.82 21.44 29.73
CA LYS A 10 -2.90 21.20 30.70
C LYS A 10 -4.33 21.62 30.23
N GLY A 11 -4.56 21.79 28.93
CA GLY A 11 -5.85 22.22 28.36
C GLY A 11 -6.05 23.74 28.21
N THR A 12 -4.98 24.53 28.15
CA THR A 12 -5.05 26.01 28.08
C THR A 12 -5.20 26.60 26.68
N GLY A 13 -5.09 25.79 25.62
CA GLY A 13 -5.40 26.22 24.25
C GLY A 13 -4.53 27.35 23.68
N LYS A 14 -3.31 27.58 24.20
CA LYS A 14 -2.39 28.58 23.63
C LYS A 14 -1.51 27.95 22.56
N GLU A 15 -1.59 28.50 21.35
CA GLU A 15 -0.78 28.13 20.20
C GLU A 15 0.71 28.46 20.39
N PRO A 16 1.61 27.73 19.71
CA PRO A 16 1.35 26.53 18.92
C PRO A 16 1.64 25.28 19.76
N CYS A 17 0.59 24.72 20.39
CA CYS A 17 0.61 23.34 20.87
C CYS A 17 0.42 22.40 19.66
N PHE A 18 1.46 22.28 18.85
CA PHE A 18 1.48 21.41 17.70
C PHE A 18 1.92 20.02 18.16
N ILE A 19 0.97 19.20 18.62
CA ILE A 19 1.19 17.76 18.50
C ILE A 19 0.87 17.46 17.04
N GLU A 20 1.91 17.45 16.20
CA GLU A 20 1.83 16.80 14.89
C GLU A 20 1.56 15.33 15.15
N GLY A 21 0.28 14.98 15.28
CA GLY A 21 -0.17 13.71 14.77
C GLY A 21 0.05 13.79 13.27
N ASN A 22 1.24 13.39 12.83
CA ASN A 22 1.58 13.26 11.42
C ASN A 22 0.63 12.18 10.89
N ALA A 23 -0.55 12.57 10.39
CA ALA A 23 -1.33 11.75 9.50
C ALA A 23 -0.48 11.67 8.22
N GLN A 24 0.52 10.80 8.23
CA GLN A 24 1.37 10.58 7.08
C GLN A 24 0.46 9.99 6.01
N MET A 25 0.27 10.71 4.92
CA MET A 25 -0.24 10.07 3.71
C MET A 25 0.79 9.02 3.30
N GLU A 26 0.35 7.77 3.23
CA GLU A 26 1.21 6.68 2.77
C GLU A 26 1.67 6.98 1.34
N THR A 27 2.97 6.79 1.10
CA THR A 27 3.56 7.09 -0.20
C THR A 27 3.37 5.91 -1.16
N ILE A 28 3.67 6.14 -2.45
CA ILE A 28 3.65 5.04 -3.42
C ILE A 28 4.75 4.02 -3.11
N GLU A 29 5.85 4.47 -2.51
CA GLU A 29 6.94 3.64 -2.03
C GLU A 29 6.49 2.75 -0.87
N ASP A 30 5.73 3.29 0.09
CA ASP A 30 5.18 2.53 1.21
C ASP A 30 4.21 1.45 0.72
N PHE A 31 3.33 1.82 -0.22
CA PHE A 31 2.46 0.85 -0.89
C PHE A 31 3.25 -0.24 -1.61
N ALA A 32 4.29 0.11 -2.36
CA ALA A 32 5.11 -0.85 -3.08
C ALA A 32 5.85 -1.82 -2.13
N ALA A 33 6.39 -1.31 -1.02
CA ALA A 33 7.01 -2.12 0.01
C ALA A 33 6.01 -3.09 0.65
N LEU A 34 4.82 -2.61 1.01
CA LEU A 34 3.75 -3.43 1.60
C LEU A 34 3.28 -4.54 0.64
N VAL A 35 3.12 -4.22 -0.64
CA VAL A 35 2.78 -5.22 -1.66
C VAL A 35 3.87 -6.29 -1.74
N GLN A 36 5.14 -5.90 -1.75
CA GLN A 36 6.26 -6.83 -1.80
C GLN A 36 6.27 -7.76 -0.58
N ASP A 37 6.07 -7.22 0.62
CA ASP A 37 6.06 -7.99 1.86
C ASP A 37 4.91 -9.00 1.89
N HIS A 38 3.70 -8.59 1.51
CA HIS A 38 2.55 -9.50 1.42
C HIS A 38 2.76 -10.58 0.33
N GLN A 39 3.40 -10.26 -0.79
CA GLN A 39 3.76 -11.24 -1.82
C GLN A 39 4.77 -12.25 -1.28
N LYS A 40 5.84 -11.76 -0.63
CA LYS A 40 6.87 -12.61 -0.04
C LYS A 40 6.27 -13.56 1.01
N GLU A 41 5.38 -13.06 1.85
CA GLU A 41 4.70 -13.87 2.85
C GLU A 41 3.76 -14.92 2.24
N HIS A 42 3.07 -14.57 1.16
CA HIS A 42 2.28 -15.54 0.40
C HIS A 42 3.13 -16.71 -0.12
N PHE A 43 4.31 -16.42 -0.69
CA PHE A 43 5.22 -17.46 -1.16
C PHE A 43 5.77 -18.32 -0.02
N ARG A 44 6.16 -17.72 1.12
CA ARG A 44 6.60 -18.47 2.30
C ARG A 44 5.53 -19.45 2.81
N THR A 45 4.28 -18.99 2.83
CA THR A 45 3.16 -19.81 3.30
C THR A 45 2.82 -20.92 2.31
N GLN A 46 2.84 -20.62 1.01
CA GLN A 46 2.44 -21.57 -0.04
C GLN A 46 3.52 -22.63 -0.31
N TYR A 47 4.80 -22.29 -0.14
CA TYR A 47 5.94 -23.14 -0.45
C TYR A 47 6.97 -23.16 0.70
N PRO A 48 6.63 -23.72 1.87
CA PRO A 48 7.47 -23.64 3.07
C PRO A 48 8.82 -24.35 2.95
N ASP A 49 8.92 -25.36 2.07
CA ASP A 49 10.14 -26.16 1.88
C ASP A 49 11.11 -25.56 0.83
N THR A 50 10.74 -24.45 0.18
CA THR A 50 11.53 -23.81 -0.88
C THR A 50 12.19 -22.55 -0.35
N ASP A 51 13.47 -22.35 -0.68
CA ASP A 51 14.15 -21.08 -0.39
C ASP A 51 13.42 -19.91 -1.07
N ILE A 52 13.09 -18.88 -0.28
CA ILE A 52 12.37 -17.71 -0.76
C ILE A 52 13.15 -16.97 -1.86
N GLU A 53 14.48 -17.01 -1.86
CA GLU A 53 15.28 -16.33 -2.89
C GLU A 53 15.04 -16.91 -4.29
N PHE A 54 14.58 -18.17 -4.41
CA PHE A 54 14.15 -18.75 -5.69
C PHE A 54 13.00 -17.95 -6.33
N TRP A 55 12.06 -17.47 -5.51
CA TRP A 55 10.87 -16.73 -5.95
C TRP A 55 11.06 -15.21 -5.99
N LYS A 56 12.29 -14.73 -5.73
CA LYS A 56 12.60 -13.30 -5.75
C LYS A 56 12.12 -12.56 -7.00
N PRO A 57 12.29 -13.09 -8.23
CA PRO A 57 11.80 -12.41 -9.42
C PRO A 57 10.28 -12.27 -9.47
N ASP A 58 9.53 -13.08 -8.72
CA ASP A 58 8.07 -13.12 -8.76
C ASP A 58 7.42 -12.21 -7.70
N TYR A 59 8.06 -12.00 -6.55
CA TYR A 59 7.56 -11.05 -5.53
C TYR A 59 8.19 -9.67 -5.61
N THR A 60 9.27 -9.47 -6.39
CA THR A 60 9.92 -8.15 -6.52
C THR A 60 8.94 -7.13 -7.09
N VAL A 61 8.81 -5.99 -6.41
CA VAL A 61 7.93 -4.90 -6.85
C VAL A 61 8.73 -3.81 -7.54
N THR A 62 8.20 -3.28 -8.64
CA THR A 62 8.80 -2.14 -9.35
C THR A 62 7.76 -1.06 -9.56
N VAL A 63 8.11 0.17 -9.17
CA VAL A 63 7.29 1.35 -9.39
C VAL A 63 7.71 2.04 -10.69
N LYS A 64 6.73 2.33 -11.56
CA LYS A 64 6.94 3.02 -12.84
C LYS A 64 6.04 4.26 -12.87
N PRO A 65 6.58 5.43 -12.49
CA PRO A 65 5.85 6.68 -12.57
C PRO A 65 5.44 7.00 -14.00
N GLY A 66 4.22 7.50 -14.17
CA GLY A 66 3.70 8.00 -15.44
C GLY A 66 2.95 9.31 -15.23
N THR A 67 2.46 9.93 -16.32
CA THR A 67 1.85 11.26 -16.26
C THR A 67 0.56 11.27 -15.42
N LYS A 68 -0.35 10.33 -15.67
CA LYS A 68 -1.65 10.25 -14.98
C LYS A 68 -1.69 9.19 -13.90
N TYR A 69 -1.00 8.08 -14.13
CA TYR A 69 -0.99 6.93 -13.26
C TYR A 69 0.44 6.52 -12.98
N THR A 70 0.68 6.05 -11.77
CA THR A 70 1.89 5.33 -11.40
C THR A 70 1.57 3.85 -11.39
N LYS A 71 2.38 3.09 -12.14
CA LYS A 71 2.18 1.65 -12.30
C LYS A 71 3.04 0.91 -11.27
N VAL A 72 2.43 -0.05 -10.58
CA VAL A 72 3.10 -0.96 -9.64
C VAL A 72 3.10 -2.35 -10.26
N ASP A 73 4.28 -2.75 -10.71
CA ASP A 73 4.54 -4.05 -11.29
C ASP A 73 4.96 -5.03 -10.18
N VAL A 74 4.45 -6.25 -10.22
CA VAL A 74 4.87 -7.35 -9.36
C VAL A 74 5.49 -8.44 -10.25
N GLY A 75 6.75 -8.75 -9.98
CA GLY A 75 7.62 -9.50 -10.85
C GLY A 75 7.68 -8.92 -12.26
N LYS A 76 7.27 -9.69 -13.27
CA LYS A 76 7.30 -9.27 -14.68
C LYS A 76 6.00 -8.60 -15.16
N SER A 77 4.98 -8.53 -14.32
CA SER A 77 3.63 -8.14 -14.73
C SER A 77 3.14 -6.88 -14.05
N GLY A 78 2.37 -6.07 -14.78
CA GLY A 78 1.65 -4.95 -14.19
C GLY A 78 0.49 -5.44 -13.35
N LYS A 79 0.45 -5.03 -12.08
CA LYS A 79 -0.58 -5.49 -11.15
C LYS A 79 -1.53 -4.39 -10.72
N TYR A 80 -0.98 -3.25 -10.29
CA TYR A 80 -1.78 -2.13 -9.79
C TYR A 80 -1.44 -0.83 -10.53
N MET A 81 -2.43 0.04 -10.64
CA MET A 81 -2.29 1.43 -11.06
C MET A 81 -2.81 2.33 -9.98
N VAL A 82 -2.00 3.33 -9.63
CA VAL A 82 -2.36 4.37 -8.66
C VAL A 82 -2.58 5.66 -9.42
N VAL A 83 -3.71 6.32 -9.16
CA VAL A 83 -4.02 7.63 -9.73
C VAL A 83 -3.19 8.69 -9.00
N ASN A 84 -2.29 9.38 -9.70
CA ASN A 84 -1.34 10.30 -9.06
C ASN A 84 -2.02 11.43 -8.28
N GLU A 85 -3.17 11.92 -8.79
CA GLU A 85 -3.90 13.04 -8.18
C GLU A 85 -4.66 12.65 -6.91
N THR A 86 -5.18 11.42 -6.83
CA THR A 86 -6.11 11.00 -5.76
C THR A 86 -5.57 9.88 -4.88
N GLY A 87 -4.44 9.27 -5.24
CA GLY A 87 -3.93 8.07 -4.58
C GLY A 87 -4.81 6.84 -4.78
N GLN A 88 -5.85 6.89 -5.61
CA GLN A 88 -6.78 5.77 -5.77
C GLN A 88 -6.11 4.57 -6.45
N ILE A 89 -6.32 3.37 -5.89
CA ILE A 89 -5.65 2.14 -6.32
C ILE A 89 -6.62 1.27 -7.11
N PHE A 90 -6.20 0.88 -8.31
CA PHE A 90 -6.92 -0.03 -9.19
C PHE A 90 -6.06 -1.23 -9.58
N GLY A 91 -6.69 -2.37 -9.82
CA GLY A 91 -6.07 -3.47 -10.56
C GLY A 91 -5.87 -3.10 -12.04
N ILE A 92 -5.00 -3.83 -12.72
CA ILE A 92 -4.73 -3.66 -14.16
C ILE A 92 -5.44 -4.77 -14.97
N LYS A 93 -6.17 -4.38 -16.03
CA LYS A 93 -6.62 -5.25 -17.12
C LYS A 93 -5.50 -5.50 -18.12
N ALA A 94 -5.71 -6.42 -19.06
CA ALA A 94 -4.83 -6.59 -20.22
C ALA A 94 -4.47 -5.22 -20.86
N TYR A 95 -3.23 -5.09 -21.30
CA TYR A 95 -2.68 -3.90 -21.98
C TYR A 95 -2.55 -2.64 -21.11
N GLY A 96 -2.48 -2.75 -19.79
CA GLY A 96 -2.18 -1.60 -18.92
C GLY A 96 -3.36 -0.63 -18.77
N VAL A 97 -4.59 -1.14 -18.86
CA VAL A 97 -5.81 -0.36 -18.63
C VAL A 97 -6.30 -0.60 -17.20
N ILE A 98 -6.76 0.44 -16.51
CA ILE A 98 -7.34 0.28 -15.15
C ILE A 98 -8.57 -0.64 -15.16
N HIS A 99 -8.67 -1.49 -14.15
CA HIS A 99 -9.83 -2.33 -13.90
C HIS A 99 -10.75 -1.66 -12.86
N ARG A 100 -11.73 -0.87 -13.32
CA ARG A 100 -12.64 -0.13 -12.40
C ARG A 100 -13.42 -1.02 -11.42
N GLY A 101 -13.70 -2.27 -11.78
CA GLY A 101 -14.33 -3.23 -10.86
C GLY A 101 -13.39 -3.82 -9.81
N HIS A 102 -12.07 -3.58 -9.93
CA HIS A 102 -11.05 -3.97 -8.97
C HIS A 102 -10.44 -2.69 -8.39
N ALA A 103 -11.26 -1.96 -7.65
CA ALA A 103 -10.86 -0.76 -6.92
C ALA A 103 -10.58 -1.13 -5.46
N TYR A 104 -9.46 -0.67 -4.92
CA TYR A 104 -8.94 -1.11 -3.63
C TYR A 104 -8.70 0.05 -2.66
N GLY A 105 -9.53 1.10 -2.73
CA GLY A 105 -9.37 2.30 -1.91
C GLY A 105 -8.29 3.25 -2.42
N THR A 106 -7.62 3.95 -1.50
CA THR A 106 -6.53 4.91 -1.73
C THR A 106 -5.24 4.46 -1.02
N LEU A 107 -4.15 5.19 -1.24
CA LEU A 107 -2.89 4.99 -0.52
C LEU A 107 -3.09 5.03 1.02
N ASP A 108 -3.99 5.87 1.53
CA ASP A 108 -4.26 5.96 2.98
C ASP A 108 -4.93 4.70 3.55
N THR A 109 -5.49 3.85 2.69
CA THR A 109 -6.21 2.62 3.08
C THR A 109 -5.41 1.36 2.78
N ILE A 110 -4.12 1.46 2.46
CA ILE A 110 -3.34 0.29 2.01
C ILE A 110 -3.26 -0.83 3.06
N HIS A 111 -3.40 -0.49 4.34
CA HIS A 111 -3.38 -1.44 5.44
C HIS A 111 -4.72 -2.17 5.66
N ASP A 112 -5.79 -1.74 5.00
CA ASP A 112 -7.10 -2.42 5.06
C ASP A 112 -7.16 -3.65 4.15
N TRP A 113 -6.12 -3.89 3.35
CA TRP A 113 -6.08 -4.92 2.33
C TRP A 113 -4.88 -5.84 2.48
N ASN A 114 -5.08 -7.09 2.10
CA ASN A 114 -3.98 -8.00 1.81
C ASN A 114 -3.67 -7.98 0.31
N TRP A 115 -2.37 -7.84 -0.02
CA TRP A 115 -1.87 -7.64 -1.37
C TRP A 115 -1.13 -8.86 -1.94
N GLY A 116 -1.12 -9.98 -1.20
CA GLY A 116 -0.23 -11.12 -1.44
C GLY A 116 -0.67 -12.08 -2.55
N ARG A 117 -1.94 -12.11 -2.95
CA ARG A 117 -2.46 -13.03 -3.99
C ARG A 117 -2.66 -12.33 -5.33
N TYR A 118 -3.30 -13.02 -6.27
CA TYR A 118 -3.61 -12.51 -7.61
C TYR A 118 -4.41 -11.21 -7.60
N VAL A 119 -5.45 -11.13 -6.76
CA VAL A 119 -6.22 -9.92 -6.45
C VAL A 119 -6.08 -9.58 -4.98
N ALA A 120 -6.22 -8.29 -4.63
CA ALA A 120 -6.24 -7.87 -3.24
C ALA A 120 -7.60 -8.22 -2.61
N TRP A 121 -7.61 -8.50 -1.30
CA TRP A 121 -8.83 -8.74 -0.53
C TRP A 121 -8.80 -7.94 0.77
N LEU A 122 -9.97 -7.47 1.20
CA LEU A 122 -10.13 -6.73 2.45
C LEU A 122 -9.80 -7.62 3.65
N LEU A 123 -9.07 -7.04 4.60
CA LEU A 123 -8.86 -7.60 5.93
C LEU A 123 -10.12 -7.25 6.75
N ASN A 124 -10.98 -8.25 6.97
CA ASN A 124 -12.15 -8.12 7.84
C ASN A 124 -11.78 -8.19 9.32
#